data_AF-A0A0F9ID42-F1
#
_entry.id   AF-A0A0F9ID42-F1
#
_cell.length_a   1.000
_cell.length_b   1.000
_cell.length_c   1.000
_cell.angle_alpha   90.00
_cell.angle_beta   90.00
_cell.angle_gamma   90.00
#
_symmetry.space_group_name_H-M   'P 1'
#
loop_
_entity.id
_entity.type
_entity.pdbx_description
1 polymer ?
#
loop_
_entity_poly.entity_id
_entity_poly.type
_entity_poly.pdbx_seq_one_letter_code
_entity_poly.pdbx_strand_id
1 'polypeptide(L)'
;MIPDHVNALFEFIGGCMIWMNVVAVYRDRQVAGVRWWTTGFFAAWGGWNIFYYPHLDQWWSFTGGLWIVTANIVWVVMLIHYSRQRS
;
A
#
# COMPACT_ATOMS: atom_id res chain seq x y z
N MET A 1 -3.47 -17.92 -14.86
CA MET A 1 -4.79 -17.29 -15.04
C MET A 1 -5.59 -17.24 -13.73
N ILE A 2 -6.11 -18.34 -13.16
CA ILE A 2 -6.90 -18.27 -11.91
C ILE A 2 -6.09 -17.71 -10.72
N PRO A 3 -4.83 -18.13 -10.47
CA PRO A 3 -4.04 -17.57 -9.36
C PRO A 3 -3.75 -16.08 -9.50
N ASP A 4 -3.59 -15.59 -10.74
CA ASP A 4 -3.28 -14.20 -11.05
C ASP A 4 -4.47 -13.28 -10.71
N HIS A 5 -5.68 -13.66 -11.12
CA HIS A 5 -6.88 -12.86 -10.79
C HIS A 5 -7.18 -12.85 -9.29
N VAL A 6 -6.98 -13.99 -8.60
CA VAL A 6 -7.20 -14.07 -7.15
C VAL A 6 -6.21 -13.15 -6.43
N ASN A 7 -4.93 -13.22 -6.79
CA ASN A 7 -3.91 -12.39 -6.18
C ASN A 7 -4.13 -10.90 -6.50
N ALA A 8 -4.44 -10.56 -7.75
CA ALA A 8 -4.81 -9.20 -8.15
C ALA A 8 -6.01 -8.66 -7.37
N LEU A 9 -7.02 -9.51 -7.08
CA LEU A 9 -8.17 -9.13 -6.26
C LEU A 9 -7.74 -8.84 -4.82
N PHE A 10 -6.88 -9.67 -4.22
CA PHE A 10 -6.36 -9.44 -2.88
C PHE A 10 -5.55 -8.14 -2.81
N GLU A 11 -4.69 -7.87 -3.80
CA GLU A 11 -3.92 -6.63 -3.86
C GLU A 11 -4.82 -5.41 -4.09
N PHE A 12 -5.85 -5.53 -4.91
CA PHE A 12 -6.81 -4.45 -5.13
C PHE A 12 -7.57 -4.12 -3.85
N ILE A 13 -8.12 -5.13 -3.16
CA ILE A 13 -8.81 -4.96 -1.87
C ILE A 13 -7.85 -4.40 -0.82
N GLY A 14 -6.63 -4.94 -0.73
CA GLY A 14 -5.60 -4.44 0.17
C GLY A 14 -5.27 -2.96 -0.07
N GLY A 15 -5.12 -2.56 -1.33
CA GLY A 15 -4.94 -1.17 -1.71
C GLY A 15 -6.12 -0.29 -1.29
N CYS A 16 -7.36 -0.74 -1.50
CA CYS A 16 -8.55 -0.03 -1.03
C CYS A 16 -8.58 0.17 0.49
N MET A 17 -8.20 -0.85 1.28
CA MET A 17 -8.12 -0.73 2.74
C MET A 17 -7.04 0.28 3.18
N ILE A 18 -5.92 0.37 2.46
CA ILE A 18 -4.90 1.37 2.74
C ILE A 18 -5.40 2.77 2.35
N TRP A 19 -6.12 2.92 1.23
CA TRP A 19 -6.73 4.19 0.87
C TRP A 19 -7.75 4.67 1.91
N MET A 20 -8.51 3.77 2.54
CA MET A 20 -9.39 4.14 3.66
C MET A 20 -8.61 4.73 4.83
N ASN A 21 -7.44 4.16 5.13
CA ASN A 21 -6.54 4.72 6.14
C ASN A 21 -6.05 6.13 5.73
N VAL A 22 -5.60 6.30 4.48
CA VAL A 22 -5.18 7.59 3.90
C VAL A 22 -6.27 8.65 4.06
N VAL A 23 -7.50 8.32 3.69
CA VAL A 23 -8.66 9.23 3.83
C VAL A 23 -8.93 9.58 5.29
N ALA A 24 -8.83 8.61 6.20
CA ALA A 24 -9.04 8.84 7.63
C ALA A 24 -7.99 9.82 8.20
N VAL A 25 -6.70 9.63 7.90
CA VAL A 25 -5.65 10.56 8.37
C VAL A 25 -5.74 11.92 7.71
N TYR A 26 -6.09 11.99 6.43
CA TYR A 26 -6.29 13.26 5.75
C TYR A 26 -7.42 14.08 6.41
N ARG A 27 -8.52 13.40 6.79
CA ARG A 27 -9.65 14.03 7.48
C ARG A 27 -9.31 14.42 8.92
N ASP A 28 -8.70 13.50 9.67
CA ASP A 28 -8.49 13.67 11.10
C ASP A 28 -7.21 14.49 11.39
N ARG A 29 -6.36 14.71 10.37
CA ARG A 29 -5.07 15.44 10.41
C ARG A 29 -4.12 15.00 11.52
N GLN A 30 -4.31 13.77 12.00
CA GLN A 30 -3.53 13.21 13.07
C GLN A 30 -3.30 11.74 12.80
N VAL A 31 -2.14 11.27 13.22
CA VAL A 31 -1.78 9.85 13.24
C VAL A 31 -1.60 9.48 14.71
N ALA A 32 -2.38 8.52 15.19
CA ALA A 32 -2.29 8.01 16.55
C ALA A 32 -1.97 6.51 16.52
N GLY A 33 -0.87 6.11 17.15
CA GLY A 33 -0.54 4.70 17.39
C GLY A 33 0.03 3.91 16.20
N VAL A 34 0.04 4.47 14.98
CA VAL A 34 0.63 3.80 13.80
C VAL A 34 2.12 4.14 13.68
N ARG A 35 2.97 3.12 13.60
CA ARG A 35 4.41 3.29 13.39
C ARG A 35 4.72 3.33 11.90
N TRP A 36 5.53 4.29 11.45
CA TRP A 36 5.85 4.45 10.03
C TRP A 36 6.63 3.26 9.44
N TRP A 37 7.43 2.54 10.25
CA TRP A 37 8.25 1.44 9.77
C TRP A 37 7.45 0.21 9.34
N THR A 38 6.30 -0.08 9.96
CA THR A 38 5.45 -1.21 9.55
C THR A 38 4.91 -0.97 8.15
N THR A 39 4.44 0.26 7.91
CA THR A 39 3.95 0.67 6.60
C THR A 39 5.08 0.72 5.57
N GLY A 40 6.25 1.22 5.97
CA GLY A 40 7.45 1.23 5.11
C GLY A 40 7.85 -0.17 4.64
N PHE A 41 7.75 -1.17 5.53
CA PHE A 41 7.97 -2.57 5.15
C PHE A 41 6.96 -3.06 4.11
N PHE A 42 5.66 -2.81 4.30
CA PHE A 42 4.62 -3.21 3.34
C PHE A 42 4.75 -2.49 1.99
N ALA A 43 5.18 -1.23 1.99
CA ALA A 43 5.50 -0.49 0.76
C ALA A 43 6.65 -1.14 -0.01
N ALA A 44 7.74 -1.48 0.67
CA ALA A 44 8.90 -2.14 0.08
C ALA A 44 8.57 -3.56 -0.41
N TRP A 45 7.78 -4.31 0.36
CA TRP A 45 7.31 -5.63 -0.01
C TRP A 45 6.41 -5.59 -1.25
N GLY A 46 5.49 -4.63 -1.34
CA GLY A 46 4.71 -4.43 -2.56
C GLY A 46 5.59 -4.06 -3.76
N GLY A 47 6.64 -3.25 -3.56
CA GLY A 47 7.62 -2.94 -4.61
C GLY A 47 8.35 -4.19 -5.12
N TRP A 48 8.69 -5.11 -4.22
CA TRP A 48 9.22 -6.42 -4.59
C TRP A 48 8.22 -7.26 -5.39
N ASN A 49 6.95 -7.28 -5.00
CA ASN A 49 5.89 -7.98 -5.73
C ASN A 49 5.73 -7.46 -7.17
N ILE A 50 5.75 -6.14 -7.38
CA ILE A 50 5.73 -5.53 -8.72
C ILE A 50 6.91 -6.00 -9.59
N PHE A 51 8.11 -6.13 -9.02
CA PHE A 51 9.26 -6.66 -9.74
C PHE A 51 9.12 -8.17 -10.02
N TYR A 52 8.51 -8.92 -9.11
CA TYR A 52 8.39 -10.37 -9.18
C TYR A 52 7.30 -10.84 -10.15
N TYR A 53 6.15 -10.17 -10.24
CA TYR A 53 5.01 -10.62 -11.08
C TYR A 53 5.28 -10.70 -12.60
N PRO A 54 6.04 -9.79 -13.23
CA PRO A 54 6.41 -9.93 -14.63
C PRO A 54 7.24 -11.18 -14.92
N HIS A 55 8.03 -11.66 -13.95
CA HIS A 55 8.79 -12.91 -14.07
C HIS A 55 7.91 -14.17 -13.98
N LEU A 56 6.64 -14.02 -13.59
CA LEU A 56 5.65 -15.09 -13.45
C LEU A 56 4.52 -15.01 -14.50
N ASP A 57 4.63 -14.12 -15.49
CA ASP A 57 3.56 -13.80 -16.45
C ASP A 57 2.22 -13.40 -15.78
N GLN A 58 2.29 -12.78 -14.59
CA GLN A 58 1.13 -12.38 -13.77
C GLN A 58 0.80 -10.88 -13.92
N TRP A 59 0.25 -10.51 -15.08
CA TRP A 59 -0.01 -9.10 -15.41
C TRP A 59 -1.16 -8.49 -14.61
N TRP A 60 -2.16 -9.27 -14.18
CA TRP A 60 -3.23 -8.73 -13.33
C TRP A 60 -2.71 -8.40 -11.94
N SER A 61 -1.91 -9.30 -11.36
CA SER A 61 -1.21 -9.06 -10.09
C SER A 61 -0.25 -7.88 -10.23
N PHE A 62 0.43 -7.70 -11.37
CA PHE A 62 1.23 -6.50 -11.58
C PHE A 62 0.40 -5.19 -11.44
N THR A 63 -0.80 -5.15 -12.02
CA THR A 63 -1.69 -3.97 -11.89
C THR A 63 -2.24 -3.79 -10.47
N GLY A 64 -2.60 -4.88 -9.78
CA GLY A 64 -2.99 -4.87 -8.37
C GLY A 64 -1.86 -4.40 -7.46
N GLY A 65 -0.65 -4.91 -7.71
CA GLY A 65 0.60 -4.53 -7.08
C GLY A 65 0.89 -3.04 -7.20
N LEU A 66 0.76 -2.45 -8.40
CA LEU A 66 0.92 -1.01 -8.62
C LEU A 66 -0.05 -0.18 -7.77
N TRP A 67 -1.31 -0.62 -7.68
CA TRP A 67 -2.33 0.03 -6.87
C TRP A 67 -2.00 0.02 -5.39
N ILE A 68 -1.69 -1.16 -4.83
CA ILE A 68 -1.39 -1.31 -3.40
C ILE A 68 -0.08 -0.63 -3.01
N VAL A 69 0.93 -0.63 -3.88
CA VAL A 69 2.20 0.08 -3.63
C VAL A 69 1.99 1.58 -3.63
N THR A 70 1.21 2.13 -4.57
CA THR A 70 0.90 3.55 -4.60
C THR A 70 0.16 3.98 -3.34
N ALA A 71 -0.83 3.19 -2.90
CA ALA A 71 -1.55 3.41 -1.64
C ALA A 71 -0.59 3.42 -0.43
N ASN A 72 0.33 2.45 -0.35
CA ASN A 72 1.33 2.38 0.71
C ASN A 72 2.29 3.57 0.70
N ILE A 73 2.79 3.99 -0.48
CA ILE A 73 3.70 5.15 -0.60
C ILE A 73 3.01 6.40 -0.07
N VAL A 74 1.77 6.67 -0.51
CA VAL A 74 0.98 7.81 -0.02
C VAL A 74 0.77 7.72 1.49
N TRP A 75 0.47 6.53 2.01
CA TRP A 75 0.27 6.30 3.43
C TRP A 75 1.56 6.55 4.24
N VAL A 76 2.73 6.07 3.80
CA VAL A 76 4.02 6.37 4.44
C VAL A 76 4.30 7.87 4.46
N VAL A 77 4.08 8.57 3.34
CA VAL A 77 4.30 10.02 3.25
C VAL A 77 3.39 10.77 4.23
N MET A 78 2.10 10.41 4.31
CA MET A 78 1.18 10.99 5.29
C MET A 78 1.60 10.70 6.73
N LEU A 79 1.99 9.45 7.04
CA LEU A 79 2.46 9.07 8.37
C LEU A 79 3.65 9.92 8.80
N ILE A 80 4.66 10.10 7.95
CA ILE A 80 5.86 10.90 8.24
C ILE A 80 5.48 12.39 8.40
N HIS A 81 4.62 12.91 7.52
CA HIS A 81 4.24 14.32 7.56
C HIS A 81 3.48 14.69 8.84
N TYR A 82 2.46 13.90 9.21
CA TYR A 82 1.64 14.15 10.39
C TYR A 82 2.31 13.72 11.70
N SER A 83 3.21 12.72 11.68
CA SER A 83 3.98 12.37 12.88
C SER A 83 4.94 13.49 13.29
N ARG A 84 5.52 14.21 12.32
CA ARG A 84 6.44 15.34 12.57
C ARG A 84 5.73 16.59 13.09
N GLN A 85 4.44 16.75 12.89
CA GLN A 85 3.67 17.88 13.43
C GLN A 85 3.28 17.71 14.90
N ARG A 86 3.40 16.48 15.44
CA ARG A 86 2.99 16.14 16.82
C ARG A 86 4.16 16.07 17.81
N SER A 87 5.40 16.14 17.33
CA SER A 87 6.63 16.25 18.16
C SER A 87 7.11 17.69 18.20
#